data_AF-A0A353PTI5-F1
#
_entry.id   AF-A0A353PTI5-F1
#
_cell.length_a   1.000
_cell.length_b   1.000
_cell.length_c   1.000
_cell.angle_alpha   90.00
_cell.angle_beta   90.00
_cell.angle_gamma   90.00
#
_symmetry.space_group_name_H-M   'P 1'
#
loop_
_entity.id
_entity.type
_entity.pdbx_description
1 polymer ?
#
loop_
_entity_poly.entity_id
_entity_poly.type
_entity_poly.pdbx_seq_one_letter_code
_entity_poly.pdbx_strand_id
1 'polypeptide(L)'
;ATRVCLNKIRYDSVRWAPDIESFITEIEDNYRANHEDIVDASLVLAAIFDETKKSTQDMALMHYVDGFTLEETAKEVGLSVSGVRKRLLILRKKALAKHQEE
;
A
#
# COMPACT_ATOMS: atom_id res chain seq x y z
N ALA A 1 7.55 16.32 5.00
CA ALA A 1 8.27 15.04 5.03
C ALA A 1 8.02 14.36 6.38
N THR A 2 7.59 13.10 6.39
CA THR A 2 7.23 12.34 7.60
C THR A 2 8.47 11.81 8.35
N ARG A 3 8.43 11.78 9.69
CA ARG A 3 9.55 11.39 10.58
C ARG A 3 10.13 10.00 10.26
N VAL A 4 9.34 9.12 9.65
CA VAL A 4 9.74 7.76 9.24
C VAL A 4 10.83 7.80 8.16
N CYS A 5 10.69 8.68 7.15
CA CYS A 5 11.67 8.81 6.07
C CYS A 5 13.04 9.26 6.59
N LEU A 6 13.04 10.16 7.57
CA LEU A 6 14.26 10.67 8.22
C LEU A 6 14.96 9.63 9.08
N ASN A 7 14.20 8.78 9.77
CA ASN A 7 14.77 7.69 10.57
C ASN A 7 15.43 6.63 9.69
N LYS A 8 14.84 6.32 8.51
CA LYS A 8 15.43 5.37 7.55
C LYS A 8 16.76 5.87 6.99
N ILE A 9 16.82 7.12 6.53
CA ILE A 9 18.06 7.73 6.01
C ILE A 9 19.17 7.75 7.07
N ARG A 10 18.83 8.07 8.33
CA ARG A 10 19.81 8.06 9.43
C ARG A 10 20.31 6.65 9.74
N TYR A 11 19.43 5.66 9.71
CA TYR A 11 19.81 4.27 9.92
C TYR A 11 20.74 3.77 8.80
N ASP A 12 20.41 4.07 7.55
CA ASP A 12 21.18 3.65 6.38
C ASP A 12 22.56 4.32 6.32
N SER A 13 22.68 5.57 6.78
CA SER A 13 23.96 6.31 6.80
C SER A 13 25.00 5.78 7.80
N VAL A 14 24.60 4.94 8.76
CA VAL A 14 25.46 4.50 9.89
C VAL A 14 26.11 3.14 9.62
N ARG A 15 25.64 2.34 8.65
CA ARG A 15 26.25 1.05 8.32
C ARG A 15 27.36 1.20 7.28
N TRP A 16 28.59 1.02 7.77
CA TRP A 16 29.88 0.82 7.11
C TRP A 16 29.80 0.14 5.72
N ALA A 17 30.58 0.64 4.77
CA ALA A 17 30.65 0.18 3.37
C ALA A 17 31.03 -1.31 3.26
N PRO A 18 30.17 -2.15 2.66
CA PRO A 18 30.48 -3.54 2.33
C PRO A 18 31.47 -3.62 1.15
N ASP A 19 32.05 -4.80 0.93
CA ASP A 19 32.75 -5.12 -0.31
C ASP A 19 31.82 -4.88 -1.51
N ILE A 20 32.30 -4.15 -2.52
CA ILE A 20 31.46 -3.58 -3.59
C ILE A 20 30.74 -4.67 -4.39
N GLU A 21 31.40 -5.80 -4.63
CA GLU A 21 30.78 -6.94 -5.32
C GLU A 21 29.63 -7.54 -4.48
N SER A 22 29.86 -7.75 -3.18
CA SER A 22 28.83 -8.24 -2.26
C SER A 22 27.63 -7.29 -2.18
N PHE A 23 27.87 -5.97 -2.26
CA PHE A 23 26.84 -4.94 -2.20
C PHE A 23 26.02 -4.86 -3.49
N ILE A 24 26.64 -5.05 -4.65
CA ILE A 24 25.94 -5.11 -5.94
C ILE A 24 25.02 -6.34 -5.98
N THR A 25 25.51 -7.51 -5.56
CA THR A 25 24.70 -8.73 -5.48
C THR A 25 23.55 -8.55 -4.48
N GLU A 26 23.79 -7.95 -3.32
CA GLU A 26 22.74 -7.66 -2.33
C GLU A 26 21.69 -6.67 -2.86
N ILE A 27 22.11 -5.66 -3.65
CA ILE A 27 21.18 -4.74 -4.32
C ILE A 27 20.36 -5.47 -5.39
N GLU A 28 20.98 -6.30 -6.22
CA GLU A 28 20.30 -7.06 -7.27
C GLU A 28 19.28 -8.05 -6.68
N ASP A 29 19.66 -8.78 -5.62
CA ASP A 29 18.77 -9.70 -4.92
C ASP A 29 17.61 -8.97 -4.25
N ASN A 30 17.87 -7.85 -3.56
CA ASN A 30 16.81 -7.01 -3.00
C ASN A 30 15.92 -6.39 -4.08
N TYR A 31 16.48 -6.01 -5.23
CA TYR A 31 15.71 -5.44 -6.32
C TYR A 31 14.82 -6.50 -6.97
N ARG A 32 15.31 -7.73 -7.14
CA ARG A 32 14.52 -8.86 -7.67
C ARG A 32 13.45 -9.32 -6.70
N ALA A 33 13.78 -9.50 -5.42
CA ALA A 33 12.81 -9.86 -4.39
C ALA A 33 11.71 -8.78 -4.25
N ASN A 34 12.10 -7.50 -4.17
CA ASN A 34 11.12 -6.41 -4.18
C ASN A 34 10.32 -6.36 -5.49
N HIS A 35 10.92 -6.70 -6.64
CA HIS A 35 10.20 -6.69 -7.90
C HIS A 35 9.12 -7.78 -7.94
N GLU A 36 9.42 -8.99 -7.48
CA GLU A 36 8.45 -10.08 -7.34
C GLU A 36 7.33 -9.66 -6.37
N ASP A 37 7.67 -9.15 -5.18
CA ASP A 37 6.69 -8.66 -4.20
C ASP A 37 5.82 -7.51 -4.75
N ILE A 38 6.39 -6.59 -5.53
CA ILE A 38 5.66 -5.47 -6.16
C ILE A 38 4.73 -5.99 -7.25
N VAL A 39 5.20 -6.93 -8.08
CA VAL A 39 4.39 -7.53 -9.16
C VAL A 39 3.22 -8.28 -8.55
N ASP A 40 3.45 -9.09 -7.51
CA ASP A 40 2.41 -9.84 -6.82
C ASP A 40 1.40 -8.90 -6.14
N ALA A 41 1.88 -7.89 -5.41
CA ALA A 41 1.01 -6.88 -4.82
C ALA A 41 0.19 -6.13 -5.87
N SER A 42 0.77 -5.82 -7.03
CA SER A 42 0.06 -5.13 -8.11
C SER A 42 -1.05 -5.99 -8.73
N LEU A 43 -0.84 -7.30 -8.87
CA LEU A 43 -1.82 -8.24 -9.38
C LEU A 43 -2.98 -8.41 -8.38
N VAL A 44 -2.67 -8.56 -7.10
CA VAL A 44 -3.68 -8.66 -6.02
C VAL A 44 -4.50 -7.37 -5.94
N LEU A 45 -3.86 -6.21 -5.98
CA LEU A 45 -4.55 -4.91 -5.98
C LEU A 45 -5.45 -4.74 -7.22
N ALA A 46 -4.98 -5.14 -8.40
CA ALA A 46 -5.79 -5.12 -9.62
C ALA A 46 -7.06 -5.96 -9.47
N ALA A 47 -6.95 -7.16 -8.89
CA ALA A 47 -8.09 -8.03 -8.62
C ALA A 47 -9.05 -7.46 -7.55
N ILE A 48 -8.53 -6.87 -6.48
CA ILE A 48 -9.34 -6.23 -5.42
C ILE A 48 -10.17 -5.07 -5.98
N PHE A 49 -9.53 -4.25 -6.83
CA PHE A 49 -10.14 -3.08 -7.43
C PHE A 49 -10.89 -3.38 -8.73
N ASP A 50 -10.92 -4.64 -9.16
CA ASP A 50 -11.65 -5.04 -10.35
C ASP A 50 -13.15 -4.67 -10.23
N GLU A 51 -13.71 -4.17 -11.32
CA GLU A 51 -15.07 -3.62 -11.43
C GLU A 51 -15.44 -2.55 -10.37
N THR A 52 -14.45 -1.96 -9.70
CA THR A 52 -14.67 -1.00 -8.62
C THR A 52 -14.65 0.42 -9.17
N LYS A 53 -15.66 1.23 -8.81
CA LYS A 53 -15.72 2.64 -9.22
C LYS A 53 -14.48 3.40 -8.78
N LYS A 54 -13.96 4.30 -9.63
CA LYS A 54 -12.80 5.15 -9.32
C LYS A 54 -12.93 5.88 -7.98
N SER A 55 -14.11 6.44 -7.70
CA SER A 55 -14.40 7.08 -6.40
C SER A 55 -14.13 6.17 -5.19
N THR A 56 -14.39 4.87 -5.30
CA THR A 56 -14.16 3.92 -4.20
C THR A 56 -12.68 3.59 -4.03
N GLN A 57 -11.89 3.59 -5.12
CA GLN A 57 -10.44 3.46 -5.04
C GLN A 57 -9.84 4.66 -4.29
N ASP A 58 -10.27 5.87 -4.64
CA ASP A 58 -9.78 7.10 -4.02
C ASP A 58 -10.15 7.15 -2.52
N MET A 59 -11.36 6.69 -2.15
CA MET A 59 -11.76 6.51 -0.76
C MET A 59 -10.90 5.51 0.00
N ALA A 60 -10.49 4.42 -0.65
CA ALA A 60 -9.62 3.41 -0.04
C ALA A 60 -8.21 3.95 0.17
N LEU A 61 -7.70 4.75 -0.77
CA LEU A 61 -6.43 5.47 -0.63
C LEU A 61 -6.49 6.41 0.59
N MET A 62 -7.49 7.28 0.64
CA MET A 62 -7.66 8.23 1.76
C MET A 62 -7.74 7.51 3.12
N HIS A 63 -8.54 6.46 3.22
CA HIS A 63 -8.77 5.78 4.49
C HIS A 63 -7.61 4.88 4.93
N TYR A 64 -7.05 4.06 4.03
CA TYR A 64 -6.06 3.05 4.38
C TYR A 64 -4.62 3.50 4.20
N VAL A 65 -4.34 4.41 3.26
CA VAL A 65 -2.99 4.91 2.98
C VAL A 65 -2.75 6.25 3.67
N ASP A 66 -3.67 7.21 3.49
CA ASP A 66 -3.52 8.56 4.06
C ASP A 66 -4.00 8.65 5.52
N GLY A 67 -4.73 7.63 6.00
CA GLY A 67 -5.14 7.51 7.40
C GLY A 67 -6.35 8.35 7.81
N PHE A 68 -7.18 8.78 6.86
CA PHE A 68 -8.39 9.57 7.13
C PHE A 68 -9.40 8.74 7.91
N THR A 69 -10.12 9.36 8.84
CA THR A 69 -11.30 8.75 9.46
C THR A 69 -12.44 8.55 8.45
N LEU A 70 -13.46 7.75 8.80
CA LEU A 70 -14.64 7.58 7.94
C LEU A 70 -15.39 8.90 7.75
N GLU A 71 -15.41 9.74 8.79
CA GLU A 71 -16.01 11.06 8.81
C GLU A 71 -15.27 12.04 7.89
N GLU A 72 -13.94 12.09 7.98
CA GLU A 72 -13.10 12.92 7.11
C GLU A 72 -13.19 12.46 5.65
N THR A 73 -13.11 11.15 5.41
CA THR A 73 -13.25 10.58 4.05
C THR A 73 -14.62 10.95 3.47
N ALA A 74 -15.69 10.81 4.25
CA ALA A 74 -17.05 11.13 3.82
C ALA A 74 -17.21 12.61 3.45
N LYS A 75 -16.62 13.50 4.26
CA LYS A 75 -16.57 14.93 3.99
C LYS A 75 -15.82 15.24 2.69
N GLU A 76 -14.66 14.62 2.48
CA GLU A 76 -13.81 14.88 1.31
C GLU A 76 -14.47 14.42 0.00
N VAL A 77 -15.15 13.27 0.01
CA VAL A 77 -15.78 12.69 -1.20
C VAL A 77 -17.26 13.04 -1.37
N GLY A 78 -17.83 13.87 -0.49
CA GLY A 78 -19.22 14.32 -0.56
C GLY A 78 -20.27 13.21 -0.38
N LEU A 79 -19.98 12.18 0.43
CA LEU A 79 -20.89 11.07 0.72
C LEU A 79 -21.25 11.01 2.21
N SER A 80 -22.24 10.19 2.57
CA SER A 80 -22.50 9.88 3.97
C SER A 80 -21.46 8.91 4.54
N VAL A 81 -21.16 9.01 5.84
CA VAL A 81 -20.26 8.09 6.56
C VAL A 81 -20.68 6.63 6.37
N SER A 82 -22.00 6.35 6.42
CA SER A 82 -22.54 5.01 6.16
C SER A 82 -22.32 4.55 4.72
N GLY A 83 -22.40 5.46 3.74
CA GLY A 83 -22.07 5.18 2.34
C GLY A 83 -20.60 4.82 2.16
N VAL A 84 -19.70 5.58 2.80
CA VAL A 84 -18.26 5.32 2.81
C VAL A 84 -17.95 3.95 3.39
N ARG A 85 -18.44 3.70 4.61
CA ARG A 85 -18.29 2.44 5.31
C ARG A 85 -18.71 1.24 4.47
N LYS A 86 -19.88 1.31 3.82
CA LYS A 86 -20.41 0.20 2.99
C LYS A 86 -19.52 -0.10 1.80
N ARG A 87 -19.01 0.93 1.11
CA ARG A 87 -18.13 0.74 -0.06
C ARG A 87 -16.79 0.14 0.35
N LEU A 88 -16.18 0.64 1.43
CA LEU A 88 -14.94 0.09 1.97
C LEU A 88 -15.11 -1.34 2.51
N LEU A 89 -16.28 -1.67 3.10
CA LEU A 89 -16.59 -3.02 3.53
C LEU A 89 -16.60 -4.02 2.37
N ILE A 90 -17.18 -3.66 1.23
CA ILE A 90 -17.19 -4.51 0.02
C ILE A 90 -15.75 -4.75 -0.45
N LEU A 91 -14.95 -3.70 -0.50
CA LEU A 91 -13.54 -3.80 -0.89
C LEU A 91 -12.75 -4.72 0.05
N ARG A 92 -12.95 -4.56 1.37
CA ARG A 92 -12.33 -5.43 2.39
C ARG A 92 -12.74 -6.89 2.23
N LYS A 93 -14.00 -7.17 1.88
CA LYS A 93 -14.46 -8.54 1.61
C LYS A 93 -13.76 -9.15 0.39
N LYS A 94 -13.57 -8.38 -0.69
CA LYS A 94 -12.79 -8.83 -1.85
C LYS A 94 -11.34 -9.15 -1.47
N ALA A 95 -10.70 -8.27 -0.69
CA ALA A 95 -9.33 -8.48 -0.22
C ALA A 95 -9.20 -9.76 0.64
N LEU A 96 -10.15 -9.99 1.56
CA LEU A 96 -10.15 -11.19 2.39
C LEU A 96 -10.39 -12.49 1.60
N ALA A 97 -11.24 -12.45 0.57
CA ALA A 97 -11.45 -13.61 -0.30
C ALA A 97 -10.17 -13.96 -1.07
N LYS A 98 -9.41 -12.95 -1.51
CA LYS A 98 -8.16 -13.16 -2.27
C LYS A 98 -7.02 -13.68 -1.39
N HIS A 99 -6.89 -13.19 -0.15
CA HIS A 99 -5.89 -13.71 0.79
C HIS A 99 -6.13 -15.20 1.17
N GLN A 100 -7.31 -15.76 0.94
CA GLN A 100 -7.61 -17.17 1.22
C GLN A 100 -7.31 -18.10 0.03
N GLU A 101 -7.01 -17.54 -1.15
CA GLU A 101 -6.69 -18.28 -2.38
C GLU A 101 -5.17 -18.48 -2.57
N GLU A 102 -4.33 -17.75 -1.81
CA GLU A 102 -2.86 -17.93 -1.68
C GLU A 102 -2.52 -18.95 -0.57
#